data_AF-A0A4P5Y854-F1
#
_entry.id   AF-A0A4P5Y854-F1
#
_cell.length_a   1.000
_cell.length_b   1.000
_cell.length_c   1.000
_cell.angle_alpha   90.00
_cell.angle_beta   90.00
_cell.angle_gamma   90.00
#
_symmetry.space_group_name_H-M   'P 1'
#
loop_
_entity.id
_entity.type
_entity.pdbx_description
1 polymer ?
#
loop_
_entity_poly.entity_id
_entity_poly.type
_entity_poly.pdbx_seq_one_letter_code
_entity_poly.pdbx_strand_id
1 'polypeptide(L)' 'MRAKELRTQTPEQLQQTKAVLESDLLHYVATVAANSAEAKHRREIRKDLARVLTLLNQK' A
#
# COMPACT_ATOMS: atom_id res chain seq x y z
N MET A 1 5.71 -1.74 -4.73
CA MET A 1 5.75 -3.23 -4.85
C MET A 1 5.61 -3.66 -6.31
N ARG A 2 6.16 -4.82 -6.72
CA ARG A 2 5.92 -5.34 -8.07
C ARG A 2 4.60 -6.13 -8.09
N ALA A 3 3.73 -5.85 -9.06
CA ALA A 3 2.41 -6.51 -9.18
C ALA A 3 2.49 -8.04 -9.33
N LYS A 4 3.61 -8.56 -9.83
CA LYS A 4 3.84 -10.02 -9.95
C LYS A 4 3.99 -10.69 -8.58
N GLU A 5 4.65 -10.02 -7.62
CA GLU A 5 4.88 -10.53 -6.26
C GLU A 5 3.57 -10.57 -5.45
N LEU A 6 2.67 -9.60 -5.67
CA LEU A 6 1.37 -9.56 -5.01
C LEU A 6 0.42 -10.67 -5.50
N ARG A 7 0.51 -11.09 -6.76
CA ARG A 7 -0.38 -12.13 -7.32
C ARG A 7 -0.13 -13.51 -6.71
N THR A 8 1.12 -13.81 -6.38
CA THR A 8 1.54 -15.09 -5.79
C THR A 8 1.20 -15.20 -4.31
N GLN A 9 0.82 -14.10 -3.65
CA GLN A 9 0.44 -14.11 -2.24
C GLN A 9 -0.94 -14.74 -2.01
N THR A 10 -1.15 -15.31 -0.82
CA THR A 10 -2.47 -15.78 -0.36
C THR A 10 -3.35 -14.59 0.04
N PRO A 11 -4.69 -14.75 0.12
CA PRO A 11 -5.58 -13.69 0.61
C PRO A 11 -5.18 -13.17 2.01
N GLU A 12 -4.75 -14.04 2.92
CA GLU A 12 -4.28 -13.66 4.26
C GLU A 12 -3.02 -12.78 4.20
N GLN A 13 -2.05 -13.15 3.36
CA GLN A 13 -0.84 -12.36 3.12
C GLN A 13 -1.16 -11.00 2.49
N LEU A 14 -2.15 -10.95 1.60
CA LEU A 14 -2.64 -9.69 1.01
C LEU A 14 -3.31 -8.81 2.07
N GLN A 15 -4.07 -9.38 3.01
CA GLN A 15 -4.65 -8.63 4.13
C GLN A 15 -3.58 -8.09 5.08
N GLN A 16 -2.54 -8.86 5.38
CA GLN A 16 -1.40 -8.37 6.16
C GLN A 16 -0.68 -7.23 5.43
N THR A 17 -0.44 -7.39 4.14
CA THR A 17 0.18 -6.35 3.30
C THR A 17 -0.66 -5.07 3.28
N LYS A 18 -2.00 -5.20 3.19
CA LYS A 18 -2.92 -4.07 3.28
C LYS A 18 -2.76 -3.33 4.60
N ALA A 19 -2.75 -4.03 5.74
CA ALA A 19 -2.62 -3.42 7.05
C ALA A 19 -1.29 -2.66 7.23
N VAL A 20 -0.19 -3.22 6.70
CA VAL A 20 1.12 -2.55 6.70
C VAL A 20 1.07 -1.25 5.88
N LEU A 21 0.52 -1.30 4.66
CA LEU A 21 0.39 -0.12 3.79
C LEU A 21 -0.52 0.97 4.40
N GLU A 22 -1.58 0.59 5.11
CA GLU A 22 -2.46 1.53 5.82
C GLU A 22 -1.74 2.21 6.98
N SER A 23 -0.96 1.45 7.76
CA SER A 23 -0.13 1.99 8.84
C SER A 23 0.94 2.95 8.30
N ASP A 24 1.63 2.58 7.21
CA ASP A 24 2.61 3.44 6.56
C ASP A 24 1.98 4.73 6.07
N LEU A 25 0.80 4.65 5.44
CA LEU A 25 0.08 5.83 4.98
C LEU A 25 -0.23 6.80 6.13
N LEU A 26 -0.68 6.28 7.28
CA LEU A 26 -0.99 7.08 8.47
C LEU A 26 0.26 7.77 9.02
N HIS A 27 1.40 7.08 9.06
CA HIS A 27 2.68 7.66 9.48
C HIS A 27 3.04 8.89 8.63
N TYR A 28 2.87 8.81 7.30
CA TYR A 28 3.15 9.93 6.39
C TYR A 28 2.07 11.02 6.36
N VAL A 29 0.88 10.77 6.92
CA VAL A 29 -0.16 11.80 7.10
C VAL A 29 0.10 12.60 8.38
N ALA A 30 0.61 11.94 9.43
CA ALA A 30 1.00 12.59 10.67
C ALA A 30 2.23 13.51 10.52
N THR A 31 3.07 13.30 9.51
CA THR A 31 4.18 14.21 9.19
C THR A 31 3.66 15.46 8.46
N VAL A 32 3.43 16.53 9.24
CA VAL A 32 2.90 17.84 8.77
C VAL A 32 3.83 18.53 7.75
N ALA A 33 5.12 18.19 7.71
CA ALA A 33 6.12 18.80 6.83
C ALA A 33 6.32 18.00 5.53
N ALA A 34 5.26 17.87 4.72
CA ALA A 34 5.35 17.13 3.47
C ALA A 34 6.17 17.87 2.40
N ASN A 35 7.48 17.65 2.41
CA ASN A 35 8.34 17.90 1.26
C ASN A 35 7.92 16.99 0.07
N SER A 36 8.30 17.37 -1.15
CA SER A 36 7.80 16.73 -2.40
C SER A 36 8.05 15.21 -2.47
N ALA A 37 9.09 14.74 -1.77
CA ALA A 37 9.43 13.32 -1.65
C ALA A 37 8.37 12.53 -0.84
N GLU A 38 7.93 13.05 0.31
CA GLU A 38 6.88 12.42 1.13
C GLU A 38 5.54 12.37 0.39
N ALA A 39 5.19 13.44 -0.34
CA ALA A 39 3.98 13.47 -1.16
C ALA A 39 4.02 12.42 -2.29
N LYS A 40 5.18 12.23 -2.93
CA LYS A 40 5.40 11.18 -3.94
C LYS A 40 5.27 9.80 -3.30
N HIS A 41 5.85 9.60 -2.13
CA HIS A 41 5.81 8.33 -1.42
C HIS A 41 4.38 7.94 -1.00
N ARG A 42 3.60 8.88 -0.44
CA ARG A 42 2.16 8.68 -0.15
C ARG A 42 1.36 8.29 -1.40
N ARG A 43 1.70 8.85 -2.57
CA ARG A 43 1.05 8.50 -3.83
C ARG A 43 1.38 7.07 -4.25
N GLU A 44 2.61 6.62 -4.06
CA GLU A 44 3.03 5.24 -4.37
C GLU A 44 2.36 4.23 -3.43
N ILE A 45 2.32 4.49 -2.11
CA ILE A 45 1.63 3.64 -1.14
C ILE A 45 0.15 3.49 -1.50
N ARG A 46 -0.55 4.58 -1.86
CA ARG A 46 -1.96 4.50 -2.29
C ARG A 46 -2.17 3.63 -3.54
N LYS A 47 -1.26 3.70 -4.51
CA LYS A 47 -1.33 2.83 -5.70
C LYS A 47 -1.14 1.37 -5.35
N ASP A 48 -0.20 1.08 -4.46
CA ASP A 48 0.06 -0.30 -4.01
C ASP A 48 -1.12 -0.85 -3.20
N LEU A 49 -1.73 -0.04 -2.33
CA LEU A 49 -2.95 -0.40 -1.61
C LEU A 49 -4.10 -0.74 -2.57
N ALA A 50 -4.31 0.10 -3.59
CA ALA A 50 -5.35 -0.15 -4.60
C ALA A 50 -5.12 -1.47 -5.37
N ARG A 51 -3.86 -1.81 -5.65
CA ARG A 51 -3.51 -3.10 -6.28
C ARG A 51 -3.82 -4.27 -5.36
N VAL A 52 -3.47 -4.19 -4.08
CA VAL A 52 -3.76 -5.22 -3.08
C VAL A 52 -5.27 -5.44 -2.96
N LEU A 53 -6.06 -4.36 -2.86
CA LEU A 53 -7.52 -4.45 -2.81
C LEU A 53 -8.11 -5.08 -4.08
N THR A 54 -7.58 -4.73 -5.24
CA THR A 54 -8.00 -5.33 -6.53
C THR A 54 -7.74 -6.83 -6.54
N LEU A 55 -6.57 -7.27 -6.07
CA LEU A 55 -6.21 -8.69 -6.02
C LEU A 55 -7.01 -9.46 -4.96
N LEU A 56 -7.32 -8.83 -3.82
CA LEU A 56 -8.22 -9.41 -2.81
C LEU A 56 -9.63 -9.61 -3.36
N ASN A 57 -10.14 -8.69 -4.18
CA ASN A 57 -11.45 -8.85 -4.82
C ASN A 57 -11.47 -9.89 -5.95
N GLN A 58 -10.31 -10.27 -6.48
CA GLN A 58 -10.18 -11.25 -7.57
C GLN A 58 -10.00 -12.70 -7.07
N LYS A 59 -9.69 -12.90 -5.79
CA LYS A 59 -9.50 -14.21 -5.17
C LYS A 59 -10.70 -14.57 -4.31
#